data_AF-A0A957D639-F1
#
_entry.id   AF-A0A957D639-F1
#
_cell.length_a   1.000
_cell.length_b   1.000
_cell.length_c   1.000
_cell.angle_alpha   90.00
_cell.angle_beta   90.00
_cell.angle_gamma   90.00
#
_symmetry.space_group_name_H-M   'P 1'
#
loop_
_entity.id
_entity.type
_entity.pdbx_description
1 polymer ?
#
loop_
_entity_poly.entity_id
_entity_poly.type
_entity_poly.pdbx_seq_one_letter_code
_entity_poly.pdbx_strand_id
1 'polypeptide(L)'
;MDYIDISAAVHSKAGIGRYAESLAGALIQAQPERFGVFFNQGGNGRFPSTLPPTIPQHSISLGYKPWRTAVLLGQMARLPFNHLVPGATLFHCTEHLLLPLRGVPTVLTIHDLIPQLFPAYHKKLNYWYLNLA
;
A
#
# COMPACT_ATOMS: atom_id res chain seq x y z
N MET A 1 -9.40 -10.67 -8.43
CA MET A 1 -8.46 -9.66 -8.97
C MET A 1 -7.41 -9.41 -7.90
N ASP A 2 -6.13 -9.44 -8.24
CA ASP A 2 -5.06 -9.18 -7.28
C ASP A 2 -4.74 -7.68 -7.30
N TYR A 3 -4.63 -7.06 -6.13
CA TYR A 3 -4.40 -5.62 -6.01
C TYR A 3 -3.00 -5.31 -5.50
N ILE A 4 -2.34 -4.34 -6.12
CA ILE A 4 -1.03 -3.84 -5.70
C ILE A 4 -1.18 -2.41 -5.20
N ASP A 5 -0.76 -2.14 -3.96
CA ASP A 5 -0.69 -0.78 -3.44
C ASP A 5 0.49 -0.04 -4.08
N ILE A 6 0.21 1.04 -4.82
CA ILE A 6 1.23 1.89 -5.46
C ILE A 6 1.28 3.29 -4.85
N SER A 7 0.72 3.49 -3.64
CA SER A 7 0.71 4.79 -2.95
C SER A 7 2.11 5.42 -2.83
N ALA A 8 3.15 4.61 -2.63
CA ALA A 8 4.52 5.09 -2.59
C ALA A 8 5.03 5.62 -3.95
N ALA A 9 4.62 4.99 -5.05
CA ALA A 9 4.93 5.43 -6.41
C ALA A 9 4.20 6.74 -6.74
N VAL A 10 2.91 6.82 -6.38
CA VAL A 10 2.05 7.99 -6.60
C VAL A 10 2.58 9.25 -5.91
N HIS A 11 3.19 9.10 -4.73
CA HIS A 11 3.82 10.20 -4.01
C HIS A 11 5.32 10.37 -4.32
N SER A 12 5.84 9.67 -5.34
CA SER A 12 7.24 9.75 -5.79
C SER A 12 8.25 9.58 -4.63
N LYS A 13 7.98 8.64 -3.72
CA LYS A 13 8.82 8.36 -2.54
C LYS A 13 10.13 7.67 -2.95
N ALA A 14 11.07 8.39 -3.56
CA ALA A 14 12.43 7.94 -3.87
C ALA A 14 12.55 6.44 -4.23
N GLY A 15 13.39 5.68 -3.52
CA GLY A 15 13.63 4.25 -3.78
C GLY A 15 12.40 3.36 -3.63
N ILE A 16 11.56 3.60 -2.62
CA ILE A 16 10.34 2.80 -2.38
C ILE A 16 9.31 3.02 -3.49
N GLY A 17 9.18 4.25 -3.97
CA GLY A 17 8.30 4.58 -5.10
C GLY A 17 8.74 3.87 -6.37
N ARG A 18 10.05 3.91 -6.69
CA ARG A 18 10.59 3.19 -7.85
C ARG A 18 10.39 1.68 -7.74
N TYR A 19 10.58 1.11 -6.55
CA TYR A 19 10.29 -0.30 -6.30
C TYR A 19 8.83 -0.64 -6.58
N ALA A 20 7.89 0.11 -5.98
CA ALA A 20 6.46 -0.15 -6.13
C ALA A 20 6.01 -0.02 -7.60
N GLU A 21 6.51 1.01 -8.30
CA GLU A 21 6.24 1.24 -9.71
C GLU A 21 6.78 0.13 -10.61
N SER A 22 8.06 -0.25 -10.41
CA SER A 22 8.72 -1.29 -11.23
C SER A 22 8.09 -2.67 -11.00
N LEU A 23 7.75 -2.98 -9.74
CA LEU A 23 7.08 -4.22 -9.38
C LEU A 23 5.69 -4.30 -10.01
N ALA A 24 4.88 -3.25 -9.85
CA ALA A 24 3.54 -3.21 -10.43
C ALA A 24 3.60 -3.32 -11.96
N GLY A 25 4.49 -2.57 -12.60
CA GLY A 25 4.68 -2.61 -14.05
C GLY A 25 5.06 -3.99 -14.55
N ALA A 26 6.02 -4.66 -13.91
CA ALA A 26 6.45 -6.00 -14.28
C ALA A 26 5.33 -7.04 -14.10
N LEU A 27 4.58 -6.98 -13.00
CA LEU A 27 3.48 -7.91 -12.73
C LEU A 27 2.31 -7.73 -13.71
N ILE A 28 1.92 -6.48 -13.98
CA ILE A 28 0.88 -6.15 -14.95
C ILE A 28 1.31 -6.58 -16.36
N GLN A 29 2.56 -6.32 -16.76
CA GLN A 29 3.06 -6.74 -18.06
C GLN A 29 3.05 -8.28 -18.21
N ALA A 30 3.38 -9.00 -17.15
CA ALA A 30 3.37 -10.47 -17.16
C ALA A 30 1.95 -11.06 -17.17
N GLN A 31 0.99 -10.44 -16.47
CA GLN A 31 -0.40 -10.92 -16.33
C GLN A 31 -1.41 -9.75 -16.32
N PRO A 32 -1.71 -9.14 -17.49
CA PRO A 32 -2.46 -7.86 -17.58
C PRO A 32 -3.87 -7.89 -16.99
N GLU A 33 -4.56 -9.04 -17.04
CA GLU A 33 -5.94 -9.18 -16.58
C GLU A 33 -6.06 -9.60 -15.11
N ARG A 34 -4.92 -9.95 -14.47
CA ARG A 34 -4.91 -10.43 -13.09
C ARG A 34 -4.75 -9.32 -12.07
N PHE A 35 -4.08 -8.24 -12.44
CA PHE A 35 -3.64 -7.20 -11.52
C PHE A 35 -4.40 -5.89 -11.70
N GLY A 36 -4.87 -5.35 -10.58
CA GLY A 36 -5.32 -3.98 -10.44
C GLY A 36 -4.42 -3.22 -9.48
N VAL A 37 -4.54 -1.89 -9.45
CA VAL A 37 -3.77 -1.05 -8.54
C VAL A 37 -4.67 -0.33 -7.56
N PHE A 38 -4.19 -0.22 -6.33
CA PHE A 38 -4.76 0.61 -5.28
C PHE A 38 -3.79 1.74 -4.95
N PHE A 39 -4.27 2.94 -4.70
CA PHE A 39 -3.41 4.02 -4.21
C PHE A 39 -4.16 5.11 -3.45
N ASN A 40 -3.50 5.73 -2.47
CA ASN A 40 -3.91 7.02 -1.97
C ASN A 40 -3.35 8.13 -2.85
N GLN A 41 -4.21 8.85 -3.56
CA GLN A 41 -3.85 9.98 -4.41
C GLN A 41 -3.36 11.16 -3.58
N GLY A 42 -4.01 11.45 -2.44
CA GLY A 42 -3.78 12.68 -1.68
C GLY A 42 -3.83 13.96 -2.54
N GLY A 43 -3.26 15.06 -2.04
CA GLY A 43 -3.31 16.36 -2.74
C GLY A 43 -2.29 16.51 -3.89
N ASN A 44 -1.13 15.86 -3.79
CA ASN A 44 -0.01 16.02 -4.73
C ASN A 44 0.38 14.71 -5.44
N GLY A 45 -0.42 13.65 -5.32
CA GLY A 45 -0.13 12.38 -5.99
C GLY A 45 -0.18 12.53 -7.50
N ARG A 46 0.67 11.78 -8.19
CA ARG A 46 0.64 11.65 -9.66
C ARG A 46 0.68 10.18 -10.01
N PHE A 47 -0.30 9.74 -10.78
CA PHE A 47 -0.28 8.37 -11.28
C PHE A 47 0.98 8.14 -12.12
N PRO A 48 1.75 7.04 -11.88
CA PRO A 48 2.99 6.81 -12.62
C PRO A 48 2.72 6.64 -14.12
N SER A 49 3.43 7.40 -14.96
CA SER A 49 3.26 7.38 -16.42
C SER A 49 3.75 6.08 -17.07
N THR A 50 4.51 5.27 -16.33
CA THR A 50 5.01 3.96 -16.79
C THR A 50 3.94 2.87 -16.71
N LEU A 51 2.88 3.07 -15.92
CA LEU A 51 1.80 2.10 -15.77
C LEU A 51 0.71 2.36 -16.82
N PRO A 52 0.11 1.32 -17.44
CA PRO A 52 -0.95 1.50 -18.41
C PRO A 52 -2.19 2.12 -17.75
N PRO A 53 -2.79 3.18 -18.33
CA PRO A 53 -3.97 3.82 -17.73
C PRO A 53 -5.24 2.98 -17.82
N THR A 54 -5.25 1.93 -18.63
CA THR A 54 -6.40 1.05 -18.85
C THR A 54 -6.55 -0.03 -17.77
N ILE A 55 -5.57 -0.18 -16.87
CA ILE A 55 -5.68 -1.15 -15.77
C ILE A 55 -6.78 -0.74 -14.79
N PRO A 56 -7.41 -1.69 -14.10
CA PRO A 56 -8.34 -1.38 -13.02
C PRO A 56 -7.64 -0.63 -11.88
N GLN A 57 -8.16 0.55 -11.56
CA GLN A 57 -7.60 1.46 -10.57
C GLN A 57 -8.63 1.74 -9.48
N HIS A 58 -8.22 1.59 -8.23
CA HIS A 58 -8.98 2.06 -7.08
C HIS A 58 -8.17 3.06 -6.29
N SER A 59 -8.78 4.19 -5.94
CA SER A 59 -8.07 5.23 -5.23
C SER A 59 -8.93 5.89 -4.16
N ILE A 60 -8.23 6.48 -3.21
CA ILE A 60 -8.79 7.40 -2.24
C ILE A 60 -8.06 8.72 -2.35
N SER A 61 -8.67 9.81 -1.91
CA SER A 61 -8.04 11.13 -1.87
C SER A 61 -8.06 11.67 -0.45
N LEU A 62 -7.21 11.10 0.40
CA LEU A 62 -7.05 11.55 1.79
C LEU A 62 -5.62 12.01 2.01
N GLY A 63 -5.45 13.06 2.83
CA GLY A 63 -4.13 13.44 3.30
C GLY A 63 -3.43 12.28 4.02
N TYR A 64 -2.10 12.26 4.00
CA TYR A 64 -1.30 11.17 4.56
C TYR A 64 -1.64 10.85 6.02
N LYS A 65 -1.78 11.87 6.86
CA LYS A 65 -2.13 11.71 8.28
C LYS A 65 -3.58 11.19 8.46
N PRO A 66 -4.62 11.84 7.89
CA PRO A 66 -5.98 11.31 7.94
C PRO A 66 -6.10 9.86 7.48
N TRP A 67 -5.40 9.49 6.40
CA TRP A 67 -5.43 8.12 5.88
C TRP A 67 -4.84 7.11 6.85
N ARG A 68 -3.64 7.37 7.40
CA ARG A 68 -3.02 6.49 8.41
C ARG A 68 -3.88 6.36 9.66
N THR A 69 -4.53 7.45 10.09
CA THR A 69 -5.46 7.41 11.22
C THR A 69 -6.69 6.57 10.91
N ALA A 70 -7.27 6.69 9.72
CA ALA A 70 -8.41 5.87 9.30
C ALA A 70 -8.05 4.37 9.28
N VAL A 71 -6.89 4.02 8.73
CA VAL A 71 -6.37 2.63 8.73
C VAL A 71 -6.17 2.14 10.17
N LEU A 72 -5.57 2.94 11.05
CA LEU A 72 -5.39 2.57 12.46
C LEU A 72 -6.73 2.33 13.17
N LEU A 73 -7.70 3.24 13.01
CA LEU A 73 -9.03 3.08 13.59
C LEU A 73 -9.76 1.86 13.01
N GLY A 74 -9.60 1.59 11.72
CA GLY A 74 -10.12 0.40 11.06
C GLY A 74 -9.54 -0.88 11.65
N GLN A 75 -8.22 -0.93 11.88
CA GLN A 75 -7.55 -2.05 12.55
C GLN A 75 -8.08 -2.24 13.99
N MET A 76 -8.14 -1.17 14.78
CA MET A 76 -8.61 -1.22 16.17
C MET A 76 -10.07 -1.64 16.30
N ALA A 77 -10.95 -1.10 15.45
CA ALA A 77 -12.37 -1.44 15.41
C ALA A 77 -12.67 -2.72 14.62
N ARG A 78 -11.63 -3.37 14.06
CA ARG A 78 -11.72 -4.52 13.14
C ARG A 78 -12.62 -4.26 11.94
N LEU A 79 -12.79 -3.02 11.49
CA LEU A 79 -13.68 -2.67 10.39
C LEU A 79 -13.03 -3.00 9.03
N PRO A 80 -13.66 -3.86 8.20
CA PRO A 80 -13.09 -4.27 6.92
C PRO A 80 -13.13 -3.13 5.89
N PHE A 81 -12.01 -2.88 5.23
CA PHE A 81 -11.89 -1.91 4.14
C PHE A 81 -12.03 -2.58 2.76
N ASN A 82 -12.62 -3.78 2.69
CA ASN A 82 -12.79 -4.56 1.46
C ASN A 82 -13.50 -3.79 0.32
N HIS A 83 -14.34 -2.81 0.65
CA HIS A 83 -15.02 -1.97 -0.34
C HIS A 83 -14.06 -1.11 -1.17
N LEU A 84 -12.84 -0.84 -0.67
CA LEU A 84 -11.81 -0.09 -1.40
C LEU A 84 -11.14 -0.93 -2.49
N VAL A 85 -11.22 -2.25 -2.40
CA VAL A 85 -10.62 -3.22 -3.32
C VAL A 85 -11.62 -4.36 -3.60
N PRO A 86 -12.72 -4.06 -4.33
CA PRO A 86 -13.79 -5.01 -4.54
C PRO A 86 -13.31 -6.24 -5.31
N GLY A 87 -13.69 -7.44 -4.84
CA GLY A 87 -13.30 -8.70 -5.49
C GLY A 87 -11.79 -9.03 -5.38
N ALA A 88 -11.11 -8.44 -4.38
CA ALA A 88 -9.71 -8.74 -4.11
C ALA A 88 -9.50 -10.22 -3.76
N THR A 89 -8.64 -10.89 -4.53
CA THR A 89 -8.19 -12.28 -4.29
C THR A 89 -6.84 -12.31 -3.58
N LEU A 90 -6.05 -11.24 -3.71
CA LEU A 90 -4.79 -10.98 -3.02
C LEU A 90 -4.60 -9.46 -2.92
N PHE A 91 -4.02 -8.97 -1.82
CA PHE A 91 -3.61 -7.58 -1.69
C PHE A 91 -2.12 -7.49 -1.37
N HIS A 92 -1.35 -6.71 -2.13
CA HIS A 92 0.07 -6.49 -1.89
C HIS A 92 0.31 -5.05 -1.41
N CYS A 93 0.56 -4.90 -0.11
CA CYS A 93 1.09 -3.68 0.50
C CYS A 93 2.57 -3.52 0.12
N THR A 94 2.89 -2.65 -0.84
CA THR A 94 4.29 -2.35 -1.21
C THR A 94 4.96 -1.38 -0.23
N GLU A 95 4.21 -0.78 0.68
CA GLU A 95 4.73 -0.01 1.81
C GLU A 95 4.19 -0.53 3.15
N HIS A 96 4.74 -0.02 4.25
CA HIS A 96 4.45 -0.45 5.62
C HIS A 96 3.05 -0.03 6.14
N LEU A 97 2.02 0.04 5.29
CA LEU A 97 0.67 0.37 5.69
C LEU A 97 -0.26 -0.80 5.38
N LEU A 98 -0.51 -1.61 6.40
CA LEU A 98 -1.40 -2.76 6.31
C LEU A 98 -2.88 -2.34 6.32
N LEU A 99 -3.56 -2.50 5.19
CA LEU A 99 -4.99 -2.22 5.05
C LEU A 99 -5.81 -3.28 5.83
N PRO A 100 -6.83 -2.90 6.63
CA PRO A 100 -7.64 -3.85 7.39
C PRO A 100 -8.60 -4.58 6.46
N LEU A 101 -8.11 -5.58 5.73
CA LEU A 101 -8.92 -6.43 4.85
C LEU A 101 -9.32 -7.71 5.60
N ARG A 102 -10.57 -8.15 5.43
CA ARG A 102 -11.06 -9.43 5.96
C ARG A 102 -11.18 -10.46 4.85
N GLY A 103 -10.63 -11.65 5.06
CA GLY A 103 -10.72 -12.76 4.10
C GLY A 103 -9.92 -12.58 2.80
N VAL A 104 -9.03 -11.57 2.74
CA VAL A 104 -8.16 -11.33 1.59
C VAL A 104 -6.72 -11.64 2.01
N PRO A 105 -6.08 -12.66 1.42
CA PRO A 105 -4.65 -12.91 1.61
C PRO A 105 -3.84 -11.63 1.33
N THR A 106 -2.91 -11.29 2.22
CA THR A 106 -2.18 -10.03 2.14
C THR A 106 -0.67 -10.26 2.19
N VAL A 107 0.06 -9.66 1.24
CA VAL A 107 1.52 -9.62 1.19
C VAL A 107 1.96 -8.24 1.66
N LEU A 108 2.82 -8.17 2.67
CA LEU A 108 3.38 -6.92 3.17
C LEU A 108 4.88 -6.87 2.88
N THR A 109 5.34 -5.85 2.17
CA THR A 109 6.77 -5.60 1.97
C THR A 109 7.30 -4.65 3.04
N ILE A 110 8.29 -5.13 3.81
CA ILE A 110 9.04 -4.35 4.78
C ILE A 110 10.44 -4.09 4.18
N HIS A 111 10.73 -2.82 3.87
CA HIS A 111 11.97 -2.42 3.16
C HIS A 111 13.22 -2.42 4.04
N ASP A 112 13.05 -2.19 5.33
CA ASP A 112 14.13 -2.19 6.30
C ASP A 112 13.66 -2.76 7.63
N LEU A 113 14.59 -3.39 8.35
CA LEU A 113 14.39 -3.85 9.71
C LEU A 113 15.08 -2.94 10.73
N ILE A 114 15.59 -1.78 10.28
CA ILE A 114 16.26 -0.81 11.15
C ILE A 114 15.37 -0.39 12.33
N PRO A 115 14.05 -0.13 12.15
CA PRO A 115 13.19 0.21 13.28
C PRO A 115 13.15 -0.90 14.35
N GLN A 116 13.27 -2.17 13.95
CA GLN A 116 13.23 -3.33 14.84
C GLN A 116 14.60 -3.62 15.48
N LEU A 117 15.69 -3.58 14.69
CA LEU A 117 17.03 -3.94 15.13
C LEU A 117 17.76 -2.80 15.85
N PHE A 118 17.42 -1.55 15.52
CA PHE A 118 18.07 -0.36 16.06
C PHE A 118 17.05 0.70 16.51
N PRO A 119 16.14 0.36 17.45
CA PRO A 119 15.07 1.26 17.87
C PRO A 119 15.57 2.57 18.50
N ALA A 120 16.81 2.59 19.01
CA ALA A 120 17.43 3.78 19.58
C ALA A 120 17.60 4.94 18.58
N TYR A 121 17.70 4.64 17.28
CA TYR A 121 17.93 5.63 16.22
C TYR A 121 16.68 5.94 15.39
N HIS A 122 15.51 5.49 15.83
CA HIS A 122 14.30 5.64 15.06
C HIS A 122 13.10 6.06 15.91
N LYS A 123 12.02 6.48 15.23
CA LYS A 123 10.79 6.86 15.93
C LYS A 123 10.22 5.64 16.63
N LYS A 124 10.00 5.72 17.94
CA LYS A 124 9.38 4.65 18.75
C LYS A 124 8.09 4.10 18.12
N LEU A 125 7.30 4.97 17.48
CA LEU A 125 6.07 4.56 16.79
C LEU A 125 6.29 3.51 15.69
N ASN A 126 7.41 3.56 14.96
CA ASN A 126 7.71 2.58 13.91
C ASN A 126 8.08 1.21 14.51
N TYR A 127 8.78 1.20 15.65
CA TYR A 127 9.06 -0.03 16.40
C TYR A 127 7.76 -0.69 16.90
N TRP A 128 6.87 0.10 17.53
CA TRP A 128 5.58 -0.42 17.99
C TRP A 128 4.72 -0.94 16.86
N TYR A 129 4.68 -0.23 15.73
CA TYR A 129 3.90 -0.64 14.56
C TYR A 129 4.31 -2.04 14.05
N LEU A 130 5.61 -2.33 13.95
CA LEU A 130 6.09 -3.63 13.46
C LEU A 130 5.89 -4.78 14.45
N ASN A 131 5.82 -4.50 15.76
CA ASN A 131 5.73 -5.54 16.79
C ASN A 131 4.30 -5.77 17.34
N LEU A 132 3.35 -4.89 17.02
CA LEU A 132 1.95 -4.98 17.47
C LEU A 132 0.97 -5.46 16.39
N ALA A 133 1.38 -5.45 15.12
CA ALA A 133 0.61 -5.97 14.00
C ALA A 133 0.67 -7.50 13.93
#